data_AF-A0A357CYC6-F1
#
_entry.id   AF-A0A357CYC6-F1
#
_cell.length_a   1.000
_cell.length_b   1.000
_cell.length_c   1.000
_cell.angle_alpha   90.00
_cell.angle_beta   90.00
_cell.angle_gamma   90.00
#
_symmetry.space_group_name_H-M   'P 1'
#
loop_
_entity.id
_entity.type
_entity.pdbx_description
1 polymer ?
#
loop_
_entity_poly.entity_id
_entity_poly.type
_entity_poly.pdbx_seq_one_letter_code
_entity_poly.pdbx_strand_id
1 'polypeptide(L)' 'MKNTLTDLNNYLFETLENLLDNDLSEEQMQKEIIRSQAVTSVATTIIQNGELALKTMKHLDEYSGQVAHVVPPMLTTKT' A
#
# COMPACT_ATOMS: atom_id res chain seq x y z
N MET A 1 11.01 7.09 6.54
CA MET A 1 9.62 7.31 6.07
C MET A 1 9.00 5.95 5.75
N LYS A 2 7.69 5.75 5.96
CA LYS A 2 7.00 4.51 5.60
C LYS A 2 6.45 4.62 4.19
N ASN A 3 7.12 4.01 3.22
CA ASN A 3 6.85 4.20 1.78
C ASN A 3 6.97 2.92 0.96
N THR A 4 6.97 1.75 1.61
CA THR A 4 6.98 0.44 0.94
C THR A 4 5.57 -0.17 0.86
N LEU A 5 5.35 -1.10 -0.07
CA LEU A 5 4.12 -1.89 -0.08
C LEU A 5 3.96 -2.77 1.18
N THR A 6 5.07 -3.18 1.81
CA THR A 6 5.05 -3.83 3.13
C THR A 6 4.49 -2.88 4.20
N ASP A 7 4.93 -1.63 4.22
CA ASP A 7 4.40 -0.64 5.16
C ASP A 7 2.89 -0.40 4.93
N LEU A 8 2.46 -0.33 3.68
CA LEU A 8 1.03 -0.24 3.34
C LEU A 8 0.24 -1.45 3.85
N ASN A 9 0.75 -2.66 3.63
CA ASN A 9 0.10 -3.88 4.08
C ASN A 9 -0.05 -3.93 5.61
N ASN A 10 0.98 -3.52 6.34
CA ASN A 10 0.91 -3.41 7.80
C ASN A 10 -0.21 -2.46 8.25
N TYR A 11 -0.37 -1.31 7.60
CA TYR A 11 -1.45 -0.37 7.90
C TYR A 11 -2.84 -0.92 7.59
N LEU A 12 -2.98 -1.71 6.52
CA LEU A 12 -4.24 -2.36 6.19
C LEU A 12 -4.64 -3.41 7.23
N PHE A 13 -3.68 -4.17 7.75
CA PHE A 13 -3.92 -5.11 8.85
C PHE A 13 -4.26 -4.38 10.16
N GLU A 14 -3.54 -3.30 10.50
CA GLU A 14 -3.88 -2.47 11.66
C GLU A 14 -5.31 -1.88 11.55
N THR A 15 -5.70 -1.45 10.34
CA THR A 15 -7.07 -0.96 10.09
C THR A 15 -8.10 -2.07 10.29
N LEU A 16 -7.79 -3.29 9.86
CA LEU A 16 -8.65 -4.45 10.06
C LEU A 16 -8.77 -4.82 11.54
N GLU A 17 -7.67 -4.83 12.29
CA GLU A 17 -7.67 -5.10 13.73
C GLU A 17 -8.54 -4.10 14.49
N ASN A 18 -8.40 -2.81 14.17
CA ASN A 18 -9.22 -1.76 14.77
C ASN A 18 -10.72 -1.91 14.45
N LEU A 19 -11.08 -2.34 13.24
CA LEU A 19 -12.48 -2.61 12.89
C LEU A 19 -13.07 -3.81 13.65
N LEU A 20 -12.23 -4.76 14.07
CA LEU A 20 -12.64 -5.97 14.77
C LEU A 20 -12.62 -5.82 16.30
N ASP A 21 -12.30 -4.62 16.81
CA ASP A 21 -12.32 -4.33 18.24
C ASP A 21 -13.77 -4.34 18.77
N ASN A 22 -14.06 -5.29 19.67
CA ASN A 22 -15.38 -5.49 20.24
C ASN A 22 -15.70 -4.49 21.37
N ASP A 23 -14.71 -3.72 21.83
CA ASP A 23 -14.88 -2.74 22.91
C ASP A 23 -15.28 -1.34 22.38
N LEU A 24 -15.46 -1.20 21.06
CA LEU A 24 -15.88 0.06 20.45
C LEU A 24 -17.35 0.38 20.73
N SER A 25 -17.59 1.63 21.16
CA SER A 25 -18.94 2.19 21.12
C SER A 25 -19.45 2.35 19.69
N GLU A 26 -20.75 2.51 19.51
CA GLU A 26 -21.37 2.73 18.20
C GLU A 26 -20.79 3.94 17.46
N GLU A 27 -20.55 5.06 18.17
CA GLU A 27 -19.92 6.25 17.58
C GLU A 27 -18.49 5.97 17.11
N GLN A 28 -17.71 5.21 17.90
CA GLN A 28 -16.35 4.84 17.52
C GLN A 28 -16.35 3.89 16.33
N MET A 29 -17.25 2.90 16.31
CA MET A 29 -17.42 1.98 15.18
C MET A 29 -17.72 2.74 13.88
N GLN A 30 -18.61 3.74 13.92
CA GLN A 30 -18.88 4.58 12.73
C GLN A 30 -17.64 5.35 12.26
N LYS A 31 -16.84 5.90 13.19
CA LYS A 31 -15.57 6.56 12.85
C LYS A 31 -14.57 5.59 12.22
N GLU A 32 -14.48 4.38 12.75
CA GLU A 32 -13.59 3.34 12.23
C GLU A 32 -14.00 2.85 10.83
N ILE A 33 -15.31 2.73 10.57
CA ILE A 33 -15.82 2.43 9.23
C ILE A 33 -15.40 3.53 8.23
N ILE A 34 -15.63 4.80 8.55
CA ILE A 34 -15.25 5.93 7.67
C ILE A 34 -13.73 5.97 7.46
N ARG A 35 -12.95 5.77 8.54
CA ARG A 35 -11.49 5.73 8.47
C ARG A 35 -11.01 4.60 7.58
N SER A 36 -11.57 3.40 7.73
CA SER A 36 -11.20 2.23 6.92
C SER A 36 -11.47 2.46 5.43
N GLN A 37 -12.62 3.04 5.07
CA GLN A 37 -12.94 3.39 3.69
C GLN A 37 -11.92 4.37 3.10
N ALA A 38 -11.56 5.42 3.85
CA ALA A 38 -10.56 6.38 3.42
C ALA A 38 -9.18 5.73 3.23
N VAL A 39 -8.76 4.87 4.17
CA VAL A 39 -7.50 4.12 4.08
C VAL A 39 -7.49 3.20 2.87
N THR A 40 -8.57 2.44 2.62
CA THR A 40 -8.69 1.55 1.46
C THR A 40 -8.62 2.32 0.14
N SER A 41 -9.23 3.51 0.07
CA SER A 41 -9.18 4.37 -1.12
C SER A 41 -7.75 4.84 -1.42
N VAL A 42 -7.02 5.31 -0.39
CA VAL A 42 -5.62 5.75 -0.55
C VAL A 42 -4.72 4.56 -0.89
N ALA A 43 -4.92 3.41 -0.24
CA ALA A 43 -4.18 2.18 -0.50
C ALA A 43 -4.32 1.73 -1.96
N THR A 44 -5.53 1.80 -2.52
CA THR A 44 -5.79 1.48 -3.93
C THR A 44 -4.96 2.35 -4.87
N THR A 45 -4.88 3.65 -4.59
CA THR A 45 -4.06 4.59 -5.38
C THR A 45 -2.57 4.26 -5.29
N ILE A 46 -2.08 3.88 -4.10
CA ILE A 46 -0.68 3.47 -3.92
C ILE A 46 -0.37 2.19 -4.71
N ILE A 47 -1.28 1.21 -4.70
CA ILE A 47 -1.13 -0.03 -5.47
C ILE A 47 -1.09 0.26 -6.97
N GLN A 48 -2.00 1.09 -7.48
CA GLN A 48 -2.02 1.51 -8.89
C GLN A 48 -0.70 2.18 -9.31
N ASN A 49 -0.13 3.03 -8.45
CA ASN A 49 1.18 3.62 -8.68
C ASN A 49 2.30 2.57 -8.70
N GLY A 50 2.24 1.57 -7.81
CA GLY A 50 3.17 0.46 -7.79
C GLY A 50 3.10 -0.41 -9.04
N GLU A 51 1.89 -0.69 -9.53
CA GLU A 51 1.68 -1.39 -10.79
C GLU A 51 2.23 -0.61 -11.99
N LEU A 52 2.02 0.71 -12.03
CA LEU A 52 2.56 1.57 -13.08
C LEU A 52 4.09 1.55 -13.07
N ALA A 53 4.70 1.66 -11.90
CA ALA A 53 6.15 1.55 -11.74
C ALA A 53 6.68 0.20 -12.24
N LEU A 54 6.04 -0.91 -11.84
CA LEU A 54 6.40 -2.25 -12.29
C LEU A 54 6.28 -2.41 -13.81
N LYS A 55 5.18 -1.92 -14.41
CA LYS A 55 4.98 -1.95 -15.87
C LYS A 55 6.06 -1.16 -16.60
N THR A 56 6.43 0.01 -16.07
CA THR A 56 7.52 0.83 -16.63
C THR A 56 8.85 0.10 -16.59
N MET A 57 9.17 -0.55 -15.47
CA MET A 57 10.40 -1.36 -15.33
C MET A 57 10.43 -2.50 -16.35
N LYS A 58 9.35 -3.29 -16.46
CA LYS A 58 9.25 -4.37 -17.45
C LYS A 58 9.44 -3.89 -18.88
N HIS A 59 8.81 -2.75 -19.22
CA HIS A 59 8.94 -2.18 -20.56
C HIS A 59 10.37 -1.71 -20.85
N LEU A 60 11.09 -1.20 -19.86
CA LEU A 60 12.50 -0.83 -20.02
C LEU A 60 13.39 -2.07 -20.15
N ASP A 61 13.18 -3.13 -19.38
CA ASP A 61 13.91 -4.40 -19.48
C ASP A 61 13.79 -5.03 -20.89
N GLU A 62 12.60 -4.93 -21.51
CA GLU A 62 12.33 -5.46 -22.85
C GLU A 62 13.08 -4.71 -23.96
N TYR A 63 13.32 -3.40 -23.80
CA TYR A 63 13.87 -2.54 -24.85
C TYR A 63 15.32 -2.11 -24.63
N SER A 64 15.82 -2.15 -23.39
CA SER A 64 17.17 -1.74 -23.03
C SER A 64 17.91 -2.91 -22.39
N GLY A 65 18.92 -3.44 -23.08
CA GLY A 65 19.78 -4.49 -22.54
C GLY A 65 20.39 -4.05 -21.21
N GLN A 66 19.89 -4.62 -20.12
CA GLN A 66 20.41 -4.58 -18.75
C GLN A 66 21.04 -3.24 -18.34
N VAL A 67 20.23 -2.19 -18.23
CA VAL A 67 20.63 -1.01 -17.46
C VAL A 67 20.31 -1.29 -16.00
N ALA A 68 21.24 -1.03 -15.07
CA ALA A 68 20.97 -1.18 -13.64
C ALA A 68 19.77 -0.30 -13.25
N HIS A 69 18.64 -0.93 -12.91
CA HIS A 69 17.41 -0.21 -12.57
C HIS A 69 17.38 0.13 -11.09
N VAL A 70 17.14 1.42 -10.79
CA VAL A 70 16.80 1.84 -9.43
C VAL A 70 15.38 1.40 -9.16
N VAL A 71 15.24 0.33 -8.36
CA VAL A 71 13.93 -0.15 -7.91
C VAL A 71 13.29 0.92 -7.02
N PRO A 72 12.08 1.43 -7.34
CA PRO A 72 11.40 2.39 -6.49
C PRO A 72 11.21 1.83 -5.08
N PRO A 73 11.39 2.64 -4.01
CA PRO A 73 11.26 2.17 -2.63
C PRO A 73 9.94 1.44 -2.35
N MET A 74 8.85 1.83 -3.02
CA MET A 74 7.55 1.18 -2.88
C MET A 74 7.55 -0.31 -3.26
N LEU A 75 8.41 -0.71 -4.19
CA LEU A 75 8.53 -2.09 -4.70
C LEU A 75 9.66 -2.87 -4.01
N THR A 76 10.35 -2.28 -3.03
CA THR A 76 11.39 -2.97 -2.27
C THR A 76 10.81 -3.75 -1.10
N THR A 77 11.41 -4.90 -0.79
CA THR A 77 11.21 -5.60 0.48
C THR A 77 12.21 -5.08 1.49
N LYS A 78 11.78 -4.78 2.72
CA LYS A 78 12.73 -4.51 3.81
C LYS A 78 13.50 -5.81 4.10
N THR A 79 14.80 -5.80 3.80
CA THR A 79 15.77 -6.82 4.25
C THR A 79 15.94 -6.80 5.77
#